data_AF-A0A955T0Y4-F1
#
_entry.id   AF-A0A955T0Y4-F1
#
_cell.length_a   1.000
_cell.length_b   1.000
_cell.length_c   1.000
_cell.angle_alpha   90.00
_cell.angle_beta   90.00
_cell.angle_gamma   90.00
#
_symmetry.space_group_name_H-M   'P 1'
#
loop_
_entity.id
_entity.type
_entity.pdbx_description
1 polymer ?
#
loop_
_entity_poly.entity_id
_entity_poly.type
_entity_poly.pdbx_seq_one_letter_code
_entity_poly.pdbx_strand_id
1 'polypeptide(L)'
;SNSSLITGGGVSCYRSDPKIERCVISENTTIERGGGVYCTGGADPEIVHCSIVGNSAEFDGGAVYTYDSDPTITNCILWNPGDEIILGFSSRRSFPPVTTFSCVQGGFKGEGNIESYPRFVDPFSGDWRLLDGSPCIDRGKDTGTGFNGAAPEMGAWEAPGSYTQGGLEPLVERFYVNQAAAPGGDGLSWETAFQSVAESLYLYSDPDEIWVAEGTYREALRMERGISLYGGFDGSESLRDQRDWKSNPTILDAESSGERVVTVNKIPGVRLDGLTLTGGKADNGWSGPGLRGGGVYYNEVESATLAHCDIVGNSAIGEGGGVYGRIANLTIIDCRITENSSDGGGGLYIDISAPTILNSTLTNNSARYGGGQYCLYSDVAFRNCVIADNTVTDRGGGFYIDKSNPTLVNCLIATNLAMETGGAVFTNGSDHPMFNNCTLADNIATNGGSGFMIFGSSPKLVNCIVWNSTDEIVVETGEGPVVEFSCVRGGYEGESVLDAVPLFIDPDMGDFNLHPNSPCIDAGNPDMAFY
;
A
#
# COMPACT_ATOMS: atom_id res chain seq x y z
N SER A 1 20.54 -13.87 -1.90
CA SER A 1 20.00 -12.53 -1.68
C SER A 1 21.10 -11.52 -1.38
N ASN A 2 21.00 -10.33 -1.97
CA ASN A 2 21.76 -9.12 -1.67
C ASN A 2 20.76 -7.96 -1.63
N SER A 3 21.06 -6.88 -0.89
CA SER A 3 20.24 -5.67 -0.88
C SER A 3 21.08 -4.44 -1.21
N SER A 4 20.56 -3.57 -2.09
CA SER A 4 21.22 -2.33 -2.54
C SER A 4 20.27 -1.14 -2.42
N LEU A 5 20.73 -0.06 -1.79
CA LEU A 5 19.94 1.16 -1.63
C LEU A 5 19.70 1.94 -2.94
N ILE A 6 20.48 1.67 -3.99
CA ILE A 6 20.45 2.48 -5.21
C ILE A 6 20.08 1.59 -6.41
N THR A 7 21.02 0.82 -6.94
CA THR A 7 20.80 0.03 -8.17
C THR A 7 21.48 -1.32 -8.12
N GLY A 8 21.01 -2.27 -8.93
CA GLY A 8 21.72 -3.53 -9.19
C GLY A 8 21.79 -4.42 -7.97
N GLY A 9 20.63 -4.86 -7.48
CA GLY A 9 20.54 -5.68 -6.27
C GLY A 9 21.46 -6.91 -6.35
N GLY A 10 21.45 -7.63 -7.48
CA GLY A 10 22.32 -8.79 -7.72
C GLY A 10 23.63 -8.45 -8.44
N VAL A 11 23.54 -7.98 -9.68
CA VAL A 11 24.68 -7.69 -10.56
C VAL A 11 24.58 -6.28 -11.14
N SER A 12 25.65 -5.50 -11.03
CA SER A 12 25.76 -4.18 -11.66
C SER A 12 26.87 -4.17 -12.71
N CYS A 13 26.51 -3.90 -13.96
CA CYS A 13 27.41 -3.78 -15.10
C CYS A 13 27.56 -2.30 -15.47
N TYR A 14 28.79 -1.76 -15.32
CA TYR A 14 29.10 -0.38 -15.68
C TYR A 14 30.32 -0.32 -16.58
N ARG A 15 30.13 0.14 -17.82
CA ARG A 15 31.19 0.21 -18.85
C ARG A 15 31.95 -1.12 -19.02
N SER A 16 31.23 -2.22 -18.90
CA SER A 16 31.77 -3.57 -18.98
C SER A 16 30.77 -4.53 -19.61
N ASP A 17 31.28 -5.49 -20.39
CA ASP A 17 30.46 -6.44 -21.16
C ASP A 17 30.73 -7.87 -20.67
N PRO A 18 30.40 -8.21 -19.41
CA PRO A 18 30.62 -9.56 -18.90
C PRO A 18 29.69 -10.57 -19.59
N LYS A 19 30.17 -11.82 -19.68
CA LYS A 19 29.32 -12.97 -19.96
C LYS A 19 28.82 -13.56 -18.65
N ILE A 20 27.51 -13.56 -18.45
CA ILE A 20 26.82 -14.15 -17.30
C ILE A 20 26.14 -15.42 -17.81
N GLU A 21 26.68 -16.58 -17.44
CA GLU A 21 26.24 -17.86 -18.00
C GLU A 21 25.96 -18.87 -16.87
N ARG A 22 24.79 -19.52 -16.92
CA ARG A 22 24.40 -20.57 -15.96
C ARG A 22 24.42 -20.12 -14.50
N CYS A 23 23.91 -18.91 -14.25
CA CYS A 23 23.79 -18.36 -12.89
C CYS A 23 22.34 -18.35 -12.42
N VAL A 24 22.15 -18.52 -11.12
CA VAL A 24 20.89 -18.16 -10.45
C VAL A 24 21.14 -16.82 -9.75
N ILE A 25 20.44 -15.78 -10.19
CA ILE A 25 20.43 -14.45 -9.59
C ILE A 25 19.05 -14.34 -8.93
N SER A 26 18.98 -14.59 -7.63
CA SER A 26 17.71 -14.65 -6.93
C SER A 26 17.64 -13.87 -5.64
N GLU A 27 16.42 -13.43 -5.31
CA GLU A 27 16.08 -12.79 -4.04
C GLU A 27 16.95 -11.55 -3.76
N ASN A 28 17.33 -10.81 -4.80
CA ASN A 28 18.05 -9.57 -4.63
C ASN A 28 17.06 -8.41 -4.64
N THR A 29 17.23 -7.47 -3.72
CA THR A 29 16.33 -6.31 -3.58
C THR A 29 17.06 -5.02 -3.84
N THR A 30 16.41 -4.07 -4.48
CA THR A 30 16.90 -2.70 -4.58
C THR A 30 15.78 -1.68 -4.50
N ILE A 31 16.11 -0.49 -4.02
CA ILE A 31 15.14 0.60 -3.95
C ILE A 31 14.93 1.15 -5.36
N GLU A 32 15.96 1.63 -6.06
CA GLU A 32 15.70 2.24 -7.37
C GLU A 32 15.45 1.18 -8.44
N ARG A 33 16.51 0.63 -9.04
CA ARG A 33 16.39 -0.03 -10.35
C ARG A 33 17.28 -1.25 -10.53
N GLY A 34 16.76 -2.26 -11.22
CA GLY A 34 17.50 -3.48 -11.57
C GLY A 34 17.70 -4.37 -10.35
N GLY A 35 16.63 -5.02 -9.88
CA GLY A 35 16.69 -5.94 -8.73
C GLY A 35 17.70 -7.07 -8.96
N GLY A 36 17.57 -7.76 -10.09
CA GLY A 36 18.52 -8.81 -10.50
C GLY A 36 19.79 -8.23 -11.12
N VAL A 37 19.65 -7.56 -12.27
CA VAL A 37 20.77 -7.07 -13.09
C VAL A 37 20.52 -5.61 -13.49
N TYR A 38 21.52 -4.77 -13.29
CA TYR A 38 21.50 -3.37 -13.70
C TYR A 38 22.64 -3.09 -14.68
N CYS A 39 22.31 -2.65 -15.90
CA CYS A 39 23.27 -2.37 -16.96
C CYS A 39 23.33 -0.87 -17.27
N THR A 40 24.51 -0.26 -17.20
CA THR A 40 24.66 1.16 -17.49
C THR A 40 25.98 1.59 -18.14
N GLY A 41 25.95 2.75 -18.79
CA GLY A 41 27.15 3.44 -19.29
C GLY A 41 27.79 2.76 -20.50
N GLY A 42 26.99 2.15 -21.38
CA GLY A 42 27.47 1.42 -22.55
C GLY A 42 27.92 0.00 -22.24
N ALA A 43 27.40 -0.59 -21.16
CA ALA A 43 27.63 -1.99 -20.79
C ALA A 43 26.64 -2.90 -21.54
N ASP A 44 27.15 -3.80 -22.37
CA ASP A 44 26.35 -4.68 -23.23
C ASP A 44 26.63 -6.17 -22.86
N PRO A 45 26.29 -6.63 -21.64
CA PRO A 45 26.57 -8.00 -21.22
C PRO A 45 25.80 -9.07 -22.00
N GLU A 46 26.37 -10.26 -22.05
CA GLU A 46 25.75 -11.46 -22.61
C GLU A 46 25.21 -12.34 -21.47
N ILE A 47 23.89 -12.44 -21.33
CA ILE A 47 23.20 -13.19 -20.28
C ILE A 47 22.58 -14.45 -20.90
N VAL A 48 23.10 -15.63 -20.52
CA VAL A 48 22.74 -16.90 -21.16
C VAL A 48 22.47 -17.99 -20.13
N HIS A 49 21.39 -18.76 -20.29
CA HIS A 49 21.07 -19.89 -19.39
C HIS A 49 20.98 -19.49 -17.90
N CYS A 50 20.47 -18.30 -17.60
CA CYS A 50 20.36 -17.83 -16.21
C CYS A 50 18.91 -17.86 -15.73
N SER A 51 18.73 -18.11 -14.43
CA SER A 51 17.48 -17.83 -13.71
C SER A 51 17.64 -16.53 -12.95
N ILE A 52 16.96 -15.48 -13.39
CA ILE A 52 16.84 -14.21 -12.69
C ILE A 52 15.45 -14.22 -12.06
N VAL A 53 15.34 -14.59 -10.80
CA VAL A 53 14.06 -15.00 -10.18
C VAL A 53 13.89 -14.44 -8.77
N GLY A 54 12.69 -13.97 -8.42
CA GLY A 54 12.40 -13.46 -7.08
C GLY A 54 13.18 -12.20 -6.68
N ASN A 55 13.79 -11.48 -7.63
CA ASN A 55 14.45 -10.20 -7.38
C ASN A 55 13.45 -9.05 -7.45
N SER A 56 13.60 -8.02 -6.65
CA SER A 56 12.66 -6.89 -6.62
C SER A 56 13.37 -5.55 -6.76
N ALA A 57 12.72 -4.61 -7.45
CA ALA A 57 13.10 -3.20 -7.49
C ALA A 57 11.88 -2.35 -7.14
N GLU A 58 12.04 -1.34 -6.27
CA GLU A 58 10.90 -0.50 -5.88
C GLU A 58 10.41 0.38 -7.04
N PHE A 59 11.31 0.97 -7.83
CA PHE A 59 10.90 1.76 -8.99
C PHE A 59 10.72 0.90 -10.25
N ASP A 60 11.80 0.37 -10.83
CA ASP A 60 11.72 -0.27 -12.15
C ASP A 60 12.71 -1.44 -12.34
N GLY A 61 12.31 -2.45 -13.11
CA GLY A 61 13.17 -3.56 -13.56
C GLY A 61 13.50 -4.53 -12.45
N GLY A 62 12.53 -5.35 -12.04
CA GLY A 62 12.72 -6.39 -11.03
C GLY A 62 13.84 -7.37 -11.45
N ALA A 63 13.85 -7.78 -12.71
CA ALA A 63 14.88 -8.67 -13.26
C ALA A 63 16.08 -7.91 -13.84
N VAL A 64 15.84 -7.10 -14.87
CA VAL A 64 16.88 -6.44 -15.66
C VAL A 64 16.46 -5.00 -15.93
N TYR A 65 17.29 -4.05 -15.52
CA TYR A 65 17.16 -2.65 -15.89
C TYR A 65 18.34 -2.23 -16.75
N THR A 66 18.08 -1.53 -17.86
CA THR A 66 19.14 -1.04 -18.75
C THR A 66 19.06 0.47 -18.95
N TYR A 67 20.22 1.14 -18.93
CA TYR A 67 20.35 2.56 -19.22
C TYR A 67 21.60 2.86 -20.04
N ASP A 68 21.40 3.30 -21.28
CA ASP A 68 22.49 3.52 -22.24
C ASP A 68 23.29 2.23 -22.49
N SER A 69 22.61 1.09 -22.57
CA SER A 69 23.15 -0.27 -22.57
C SER A 69 22.22 -1.22 -23.31
N ASP A 70 22.78 -2.15 -24.09
CA ASP A 70 22.07 -3.07 -24.99
C ASP A 70 22.43 -4.54 -24.68
N PRO A 71 22.09 -5.09 -23.49
CA PRO A 71 22.41 -6.47 -23.16
C PRO A 71 21.66 -7.48 -24.05
N THR A 72 22.25 -8.66 -24.20
CA THR A 72 21.61 -9.81 -24.86
C THR A 72 21.17 -10.83 -23.82
N ILE A 73 19.93 -11.32 -23.94
CA ILE A 73 19.33 -12.27 -23.00
C ILE A 73 18.84 -13.47 -23.80
N THR A 74 19.41 -14.66 -23.56
CA THR A 74 19.06 -15.88 -24.30
C THR A 74 18.94 -17.09 -23.39
N ASN A 75 17.93 -17.94 -23.60
CA ASN A 75 17.72 -19.15 -22.79
C ASN A 75 17.60 -18.86 -21.29
N CYS A 76 17.00 -17.74 -20.90
CA CYS A 76 16.89 -17.36 -19.49
C CYS A 76 15.46 -17.54 -18.96
N ILE A 77 15.34 -17.60 -17.63
CA ILE A 77 14.07 -17.41 -16.94
C ILE A 77 14.15 -16.09 -16.19
N LEU A 78 13.21 -15.19 -16.48
CA LEU A 78 13.00 -13.91 -15.80
C LEU A 78 11.59 -13.98 -15.17
N TRP A 79 11.55 -14.17 -13.85
CA TRP A 79 10.32 -14.34 -13.09
C TRP A 79 10.40 -13.66 -11.72
N ASN A 80 10.04 -12.40 -11.68
CA ASN A 80 10.32 -11.45 -10.61
C ASN A 80 9.07 -10.60 -10.30
N PRO A 81 8.95 -10.08 -9.08
CA PRO A 81 8.00 -9.02 -8.78
C PRO A 81 8.24 -7.77 -9.67
N GLY A 82 7.20 -7.30 -10.36
CA GLY A 82 7.17 -6.10 -11.19
C GLY A 82 7.49 -6.33 -12.68
N ASP A 83 7.81 -5.24 -13.38
CA ASP A 83 8.29 -5.33 -14.76
C ASP A 83 9.64 -6.05 -14.82
N GLU A 84 9.74 -7.09 -15.66
CA GLU A 84 10.95 -7.90 -15.79
C GLU A 84 12.11 -7.12 -16.42
N ILE A 85 11.87 -6.53 -17.59
CA ILE A 85 12.89 -5.85 -18.39
C ILE A 85 12.47 -4.41 -18.64
N ILE A 86 13.21 -3.45 -18.08
CA ILE A 86 12.95 -2.02 -18.28
C ILE A 86 14.10 -1.30 -18.99
N LEU A 87 13.71 -0.44 -19.94
CA LEU A 87 14.58 0.52 -20.63
C LEU A 87 14.45 1.92 -19.99
N GLY A 88 15.55 2.47 -19.51
CA GLY A 88 15.56 3.83 -18.96
C GLY A 88 15.22 4.91 -20.00
N PHE A 89 14.25 5.78 -19.68
CA PHE A 89 13.63 6.79 -20.56
C PHE A 89 14.54 7.90 -21.14
N SER A 90 15.86 7.85 -20.93
CA SER A 90 16.82 8.85 -21.41
C SER A 90 18.07 8.29 -22.09
N SER A 91 18.04 7.03 -22.55
CA SER A 91 19.17 6.40 -23.25
C SER A 91 19.41 7.01 -24.64
N ARG A 92 20.69 7.23 -25.01
CA ARG A 92 21.08 7.69 -26.35
C ARG A 92 21.15 6.53 -27.36
N ARG A 93 21.33 5.31 -26.86
CA ARG A 93 21.10 4.04 -27.57
C ARG A 93 19.75 3.50 -27.13
N SER A 94 18.73 3.67 -27.96
CA SER A 94 17.35 3.33 -27.59
C SER A 94 16.92 2.10 -28.37
N PHE A 95 17.35 0.92 -27.92
CA PHE A 95 16.81 -0.36 -28.37
C PHE A 95 16.48 -1.23 -27.15
N PRO A 96 15.33 -1.95 -27.17
CA PRO A 96 15.09 -3.03 -26.20
C PRO A 96 16.24 -4.04 -26.25
N PRO A 97 16.66 -4.61 -25.11
CA PRO A 97 17.64 -5.68 -25.11
C PRO A 97 17.14 -6.83 -25.97
N VAL A 98 18.05 -7.42 -26.75
CA VAL A 98 17.71 -8.55 -27.61
C VAL A 98 17.47 -9.76 -26.72
N THR A 99 16.19 -10.09 -26.52
CA THR A 99 15.74 -11.17 -25.65
C THR A 99 15.09 -12.26 -26.49
N THR A 100 15.68 -13.46 -26.50
CA THR A 100 15.20 -14.60 -27.31
C THR A 100 15.22 -15.91 -26.54
N PHE A 101 14.35 -16.85 -26.93
CA PHE A 101 14.25 -18.18 -26.34
C PHE A 101 14.25 -18.17 -24.81
N SER A 102 13.56 -17.21 -24.20
CA SER A 102 13.53 -17.00 -22.75
C SER A 102 12.10 -17.03 -22.22
N CYS A 103 11.93 -17.47 -20.99
CA CYS A 103 10.68 -17.39 -20.27
C CYS A 103 10.64 -16.08 -19.49
N VAL A 104 9.75 -15.16 -19.86
CA VAL A 104 9.71 -13.81 -19.29
C VAL A 104 8.29 -13.48 -18.85
N GLN A 105 8.12 -13.21 -17.56
CA GLN A 105 6.85 -12.75 -16.98
C GLN A 105 6.38 -11.45 -17.67
N GLY A 106 5.08 -11.30 -17.89
CA GLY A 106 4.49 -10.14 -18.57
C GLY A 106 4.64 -10.11 -20.10
N GLY A 107 5.13 -11.20 -20.71
CA GLY A 107 4.98 -11.40 -22.15
C GLY A 107 5.97 -10.65 -23.04
N PHE A 108 7.24 -10.59 -22.64
CA PHE A 108 8.27 -9.87 -23.42
C PHE A 108 8.43 -10.45 -24.83
N LYS A 109 8.09 -9.65 -25.85
CA LYS A 109 8.11 -10.07 -27.25
C LYS A 109 9.54 -10.34 -27.72
N GLY A 110 9.75 -11.52 -28.31
CA GLY A 110 11.03 -11.93 -28.90
C GLY A 110 10.92 -13.30 -29.55
N GLU A 111 11.87 -13.63 -30.43
CA GLU A 111 11.89 -14.95 -31.06
C GLU A 111 12.03 -16.05 -30.01
N GLY A 112 11.12 -17.03 -30.01
CA GLY A 112 11.15 -18.18 -29.12
C GLY A 112 10.84 -17.89 -27.64
N ASN A 113 10.51 -16.64 -27.28
CA ASN A 113 10.11 -16.33 -25.91
C ASN A 113 8.74 -16.91 -25.59
N ILE A 114 8.55 -17.26 -24.32
CA ILE A 114 7.30 -17.76 -23.77
C ILE A 114 6.91 -16.96 -22.52
N GLU A 115 5.61 -16.91 -22.26
CA GLU A 115 5.01 -16.36 -21.05
C GLU A 115 4.19 -17.46 -20.40
N SER A 116 4.84 -18.28 -19.58
CA SER A 116 4.20 -19.37 -18.87
C SER A 116 4.99 -19.66 -17.62
N TYR A 117 4.32 -19.85 -16.49
CA TYR A 117 5.00 -20.09 -15.23
C TYR A 117 6.07 -21.17 -15.32
N PRO A 118 7.31 -20.90 -14.88
CA PRO A 118 8.40 -21.87 -14.97
C PRO A 118 8.14 -23.19 -14.24
N ARG A 119 7.21 -23.25 -13.25
CA ARG A 119 6.97 -24.44 -12.41
C ARG A 119 8.25 -24.86 -11.68
N PHE A 120 8.71 -24.02 -10.75
CA PHE A 120 9.85 -24.34 -9.89
C PHE A 120 9.49 -25.39 -8.83
N VAL A 121 10.48 -26.16 -8.36
CA VAL A 121 10.28 -27.20 -7.33
C VAL A 121 9.82 -26.59 -6.01
N ASP A 122 10.57 -25.62 -5.50
CA ASP A 122 10.26 -24.94 -4.24
C ASP A 122 11.00 -23.60 -4.19
N PRO A 123 10.47 -22.55 -4.83
CA PRO A 123 11.14 -21.25 -4.93
C PRO A 123 11.33 -20.57 -3.57
N PHE A 124 10.50 -20.89 -2.57
CA PHE A 124 10.55 -20.25 -1.24
C PHE A 124 11.63 -20.85 -0.33
N SER A 125 12.05 -22.08 -0.59
CA SER A 125 13.28 -22.64 0.01
C SER A 125 14.53 -22.42 -0.86
N GLY A 126 14.40 -21.68 -1.96
CA GLY A 126 15.49 -21.37 -2.90
C GLY A 126 15.78 -22.47 -3.91
N ASP A 127 14.89 -23.45 -4.08
CA ASP A 127 14.99 -24.51 -5.08
C ASP A 127 14.35 -24.11 -6.42
N TRP A 128 15.14 -23.40 -7.22
CA TRP A 128 14.77 -22.86 -8.53
C TRP A 128 14.90 -23.88 -9.68
N ARG A 129 14.95 -25.18 -9.40
CA ARG A 129 14.93 -26.23 -10.45
C ARG A 129 13.53 -26.37 -11.03
N LEU A 130 13.43 -26.89 -12.26
CA LEU A 130 12.16 -27.08 -12.94
C LEU A 130 11.51 -28.40 -12.56
N LEU A 131 10.21 -28.37 -12.28
CA LEU A 131 9.35 -29.55 -12.11
C LEU A 131 9.08 -30.23 -13.46
N ASP A 132 8.79 -31.53 -13.41
CA ASP A 132 8.34 -32.30 -14.57
C ASP A 132 7.11 -31.63 -15.21
N GLY A 133 7.19 -31.39 -16.52
CA GLY A 133 6.14 -30.70 -17.26
C GLY A 133 6.17 -29.18 -17.15
N SER A 134 7.27 -28.60 -16.65
CA SER A 134 7.56 -27.17 -16.82
C SER A 134 7.52 -26.78 -18.30
N PRO A 135 6.92 -25.62 -18.65
CA PRO A 135 6.96 -25.10 -20.00
C PRO A 135 8.38 -24.65 -20.43
N CYS A 136 9.32 -24.54 -19.50
CA CYS A 136 10.72 -24.13 -19.76
C CYS A 136 11.64 -25.31 -20.14
N ILE A 137 11.20 -26.55 -19.96
CA ILE A 137 11.94 -27.77 -20.34
C ILE A 137 11.88 -27.95 -21.86
N ASP A 138 13.02 -28.29 -22.48
CA ASP A 138 13.13 -28.57 -23.92
C ASP A 138 12.66 -27.43 -24.85
N ARG A 139 12.86 -26.15 -24.46
CA ARG A 139 12.42 -24.99 -25.26
C ARG A 139 13.49 -23.96 -25.62
N GLY A 140 14.70 -24.07 -25.06
CA GLY A 140 15.80 -23.16 -25.35
C GLY A 140 16.37 -23.32 -26.76
N LYS A 141 17.19 -22.35 -27.17
CA LYS A 141 17.99 -22.39 -28.39
C LYS A 141 19.26 -23.20 -28.18
N ASP A 142 19.54 -24.15 -29.06
CA ASP A 142 20.83 -24.84 -29.11
C ASP A 142 21.95 -23.84 -29.45
N THR A 143 22.87 -23.66 -28.51
CA THR A 143 24.07 -22.79 -28.63
C THR A 143 25.36 -23.59 -28.85
N GLY A 144 25.27 -24.90 -29.12
CA GLY A 144 26.41 -25.80 -29.36
C GLY A 144 27.03 -26.39 -28.09
N THR A 145 26.35 -26.27 -26.94
CA THR A 145 26.71 -26.96 -25.70
C THR A 145 25.78 -28.16 -25.54
N GLY A 146 26.32 -29.37 -25.33
CA GLY A 146 25.50 -30.58 -25.27
C GLY A 146 24.42 -30.49 -24.17
N PHE A 147 23.18 -30.82 -24.52
CA PHE A 147 22.01 -30.84 -23.65
C PHE A 147 21.34 -32.21 -23.71
N ASN A 148 20.54 -32.54 -22.70
CA ASN A 148 19.68 -33.71 -22.71
C ASN A 148 18.31 -33.34 -23.28
N GLY A 149 17.60 -34.28 -23.89
CA GLY A 149 16.26 -34.02 -24.42
C GLY A 149 16.24 -33.50 -25.87
N ALA A 150 15.18 -32.77 -26.21
CA ALA A 150 14.89 -32.29 -27.57
C ALA A 150 15.47 -30.90 -27.87
N ALA A 151 15.70 -30.08 -26.83
CA ALA A 151 16.34 -28.78 -26.89
C ALA A 151 16.89 -28.43 -25.48
N PRO A 152 17.83 -27.47 -25.30
CA PRO A 152 18.29 -27.12 -23.96
C PRO A 152 17.18 -26.46 -23.13
N GLU A 153 17.28 -26.53 -21.80
CA GLU A 153 16.34 -25.88 -20.90
C GLU A 153 16.55 -24.36 -20.85
N MET A 154 15.46 -23.61 -20.63
CA MET A 154 15.56 -22.18 -20.31
C MET A 154 15.94 -22.02 -18.84
N GLY A 155 17.02 -21.28 -18.56
CA GLY A 155 17.40 -20.69 -17.27
C GLY A 155 17.77 -21.64 -16.12
N ALA A 156 17.07 -22.76 -15.96
CA ALA A 156 17.16 -23.69 -14.84
C ALA A 156 17.28 -25.14 -15.33
N TRP A 157 17.82 -25.99 -14.46
CA TRP A 157 17.95 -27.43 -14.71
C TRP A 157 16.66 -28.16 -14.30
N GLU A 158 16.31 -29.23 -15.01
CA GLU A 158 15.26 -30.17 -14.63
C GLU A 158 15.62 -30.89 -13.31
N ALA A 159 14.65 -31.01 -12.40
CA ALA A 159 14.82 -31.80 -11.18
C ALA A 159 14.87 -33.30 -11.49
N PRO A 160 15.72 -34.11 -10.83
CA PRO A 160 15.75 -35.56 -11.07
C PRO A 160 14.39 -36.20 -10.74
N GLY A 161 13.83 -36.90 -11.73
CA GLY A 161 12.44 -37.36 -11.90
C GLY A 161 11.76 -38.10 -10.74
N SER A 162 11.54 -37.38 -9.64
CA SER A 162 10.73 -37.82 -8.50
C SER A 162 9.64 -36.81 -8.11
N TYR A 163 9.56 -35.68 -8.84
CA TYR A 163 8.56 -34.65 -8.60
C TYR A 163 7.50 -34.69 -9.71
N THR A 164 6.44 -35.45 -9.49
CA THR A 164 5.24 -35.39 -10.32
C THR A 164 4.24 -34.43 -9.69
N GLN A 165 3.81 -33.40 -10.40
CA GLN A 165 2.53 -32.73 -10.10
C GLN A 165 1.67 -32.56 -11.35
N GLY A 166 0.37 -32.76 -11.12
CA GLY A 166 -0.72 -33.00 -12.06
C GLY A 166 -0.84 -32.04 -13.24
N GLY A 167 -1.43 -32.55 -14.31
CA GLY A 167 -1.55 -31.87 -15.59
C GLY A 167 -2.51 -30.68 -15.60
N LEU A 168 -2.37 -29.89 -16.68
CA LEU A 168 -3.23 -28.78 -17.15
C LEU A 168 -4.13 -28.15 -16.08
N GLU A 169 -3.62 -27.05 -15.51
CA GLU A 169 -4.25 -26.25 -14.45
C GLU A 169 -5.72 -25.91 -14.79
N PRO A 170 -6.70 -26.33 -13.97
CA PRO A 170 -8.04 -25.76 -14.03
C PRO A 170 -8.00 -24.28 -13.65
N LEU A 171 -9.02 -23.51 -14.04
CA LEU A 171 -9.25 -22.16 -13.49
C LEU A 171 -9.36 -22.30 -11.97
N VAL A 172 -8.37 -21.80 -11.24
CA VAL A 172 -8.38 -21.76 -9.78
C VAL A 172 -9.15 -20.53 -9.38
N GLU A 173 -10.36 -20.69 -8.82
CA GLU A 173 -11.14 -19.53 -8.34
C GLU A 173 -10.49 -18.89 -7.10
N ARG A 174 -9.77 -19.69 -6.31
CA ARG A 174 -9.27 -19.29 -5.00
C ARG A 174 -8.07 -20.11 -4.54
N PHE A 175 -7.19 -19.44 -3.80
CA PHE A 175 -6.17 -20.07 -2.99
C PHE A 175 -6.45 -20.03 -1.49
N TYR A 176 -5.93 -21.03 -0.78
CA TYR A 176 -5.97 -21.14 0.67
C TYR A 176 -4.56 -21.01 1.25
N VAL A 177 -4.43 -20.21 2.30
CA VAL A 177 -3.18 -19.95 3.02
C VAL A 177 -3.39 -20.26 4.49
N ASN A 178 -2.56 -21.12 5.06
CA ASN A 178 -2.55 -21.48 6.48
C ASN A 178 -1.12 -21.77 6.92
N GLN A 179 -0.55 -20.92 7.79
CA GLN A 179 0.82 -21.09 8.31
C GLN A 179 1.04 -22.44 9.02
N ALA A 180 -0.03 -23.11 9.48
CA ALA A 180 0.03 -24.42 10.14
C ALA A 180 -0.04 -25.60 9.16
N ALA A 181 -0.26 -25.36 7.87
CA ALA A 181 -0.28 -26.40 6.84
C ALA A 181 1.10 -27.06 6.65
N ALA A 182 1.13 -28.23 6.00
CA ALA A 182 2.38 -28.89 5.66
C ALA A 182 3.13 -28.12 4.55
N PRO A 183 4.48 -28.09 4.56
CA PRO A 183 5.25 -27.46 3.49
C PRO A 183 4.98 -28.09 2.12
N GLY A 184 5.00 -27.27 1.06
CA GLY A 184 4.82 -27.72 -0.33
C GLY A 184 3.37 -27.98 -0.74
N GLY A 185 2.40 -27.40 -0.03
CA GLY A 185 0.99 -27.39 -0.43
C GLY A 185 0.78 -26.66 -1.77
N ASP A 186 -0.29 -27.02 -2.48
CA ASP A 186 -0.68 -26.42 -3.77
C ASP A 186 -1.68 -25.26 -3.65
N GLY A 187 -2.13 -24.95 -2.43
CA GLY A 187 -3.07 -23.89 -2.13
C GLY A 187 -4.51 -24.15 -2.58
N LEU A 188 -4.84 -25.35 -3.07
CA LEU A 188 -6.17 -25.64 -3.65
C LEU A 188 -7.22 -26.08 -2.62
N SER A 189 -6.80 -26.33 -1.37
CA SER A 189 -7.67 -26.65 -0.25
C SER A 189 -7.02 -26.24 1.07
N TRP A 190 -7.77 -26.24 2.18
CA TRP A 190 -7.18 -26.04 3.51
C TRP A 190 -6.15 -27.12 3.90
N GLU A 191 -6.32 -28.37 3.44
CA GLU A 191 -5.39 -29.47 3.72
C GLU A 191 -4.06 -29.29 2.99
N THR A 192 -4.10 -28.69 1.80
CA THR A 192 -2.95 -28.44 0.93
C THR A 192 -2.61 -26.95 0.83
N ALA A 193 -2.99 -26.14 1.83
CA ALA A 193 -2.82 -24.68 1.81
C ALA A 193 -1.34 -24.27 1.73
N PHE A 194 -1.08 -23.08 1.17
CA PHE A 194 0.24 -22.45 1.26
C PHE A 194 0.55 -22.06 2.72
N GLN A 195 1.83 -21.99 3.08
CA GLN A 195 2.24 -21.58 4.43
C GLN A 195 2.33 -20.06 4.59
N SER A 196 2.48 -19.32 3.48
CA SER A 196 2.57 -17.87 3.47
C SER A 196 1.68 -17.24 2.40
N VAL A 197 1.36 -15.95 2.55
CA VAL A 197 0.61 -15.22 1.52
C VAL A 197 1.53 -14.91 0.34
N ALA A 198 2.80 -14.60 0.56
CA ALA A 198 3.79 -14.42 -0.49
C ALA A 198 3.89 -15.66 -1.40
N GLU A 199 3.77 -16.88 -0.84
CA GLU A 199 3.67 -18.13 -1.60
C GLU A 199 2.56 -18.09 -2.65
N SER A 200 1.37 -17.70 -2.24
CA SER A 200 0.20 -17.66 -3.11
C SER A 200 0.28 -16.61 -4.23
N LEU A 201 1.06 -15.53 -4.05
CA LEU A 201 1.17 -14.44 -5.02
C LEU A 201 2.16 -14.74 -6.17
N TYR A 202 3.10 -15.67 -5.96
CA TYR A 202 4.17 -15.98 -6.93
C TYR A 202 3.76 -16.97 -8.03
N LEU A 203 2.65 -17.68 -7.85
CA LEU A 203 2.16 -18.71 -8.78
C LEU A 203 1.21 -18.12 -9.84
N TYR A 204 1.11 -18.78 -11.00
CA TYR A 204 0.39 -18.26 -12.18
C TYR A 204 -1.06 -18.68 -12.31
N SER A 205 -1.57 -19.60 -11.49
CA SER A 205 -3.03 -19.65 -11.36
C SER A 205 -3.49 -18.26 -10.91
N ASP A 206 -4.48 -17.72 -11.63
CA ASP A 206 -5.07 -16.41 -11.39
C ASP A 206 -6.29 -16.60 -10.50
N PRO A 207 -6.14 -16.78 -9.17
CA PRO A 207 -7.29 -16.76 -8.30
C PRO A 207 -7.91 -15.37 -8.31
N ASP A 208 -9.23 -15.32 -8.27
CA ASP A 208 -9.93 -14.09 -7.94
C ASP A 208 -9.65 -13.70 -6.47
N GLU A 209 -9.43 -14.71 -5.61
CA GLU A 209 -9.31 -14.55 -4.16
C GLU A 209 -8.25 -15.42 -3.49
N ILE A 210 -7.63 -14.87 -2.44
CA ILE A 210 -6.80 -15.61 -1.50
C ILE A 210 -7.48 -15.58 -0.13
N TRP A 211 -7.73 -16.74 0.44
CA TRP A 211 -8.30 -16.90 1.79
C TRP A 211 -7.20 -17.28 2.76
N VAL A 212 -7.04 -16.46 3.80
CA VAL A 212 -5.94 -16.56 4.74
C VAL A 212 -6.50 -16.93 6.11
N ALA A 213 -6.05 -18.06 6.65
CA ALA A 213 -6.41 -18.51 7.97
C ALA A 213 -5.88 -17.57 9.07
N GLU A 214 -6.38 -17.75 10.28
CA GLU A 214 -5.82 -17.11 11.46
C GLU A 214 -4.34 -17.45 11.61
N GLY A 215 -3.56 -16.45 12.03
CA GLY A 215 -2.12 -16.62 12.14
C GLY A 215 -1.35 -15.31 12.10
N THR A 216 -0.05 -15.42 12.30
CA THR A 216 0.87 -14.29 12.19
C THR A 216 1.91 -14.61 11.13
N TYR A 217 1.68 -14.05 9.95
CA TYR A 217 2.50 -14.23 8.78
C TYR A 217 3.58 -13.15 8.77
N ARG A 218 4.83 -13.58 8.93
CA ARG A 218 6.00 -12.68 9.03
C ARG A 218 6.58 -12.39 7.66
N GLU A 219 5.92 -11.51 6.93
CA GLU A 219 6.22 -11.22 5.53
C GLU A 219 5.85 -9.78 5.16
N ALA A 220 6.50 -9.27 4.12
CA ALA A 220 6.12 -8.06 3.41
C ALA A 220 5.56 -8.47 2.04
N LEU A 221 4.41 -7.92 1.67
CA LEU A 221 3.74 -8.28 0.43
C LEU A 221 3.96 -7.22 -0.63
N ARG A 222 4.30 -7.68 -1.83
CA ARG A 222 4.23 -6.88 -3.04
C ARG A 222 3.15 -7.45 -3.93
N MET A 223 2.11 -6.66 -4.14
CA MET A 223 1.00 -7.02 -4.98
C MET A 223 1.42 -6.82 -6.44
N GLU A 224 1.35 -7.89 -7.23
CA GLU A 224 1.76 -7.89 -8.64
C GLU A 224 0.58 -7.93 -9.62
N ARG A 225 -0.62 -8.19 -9.09
CA ARG A 225 -1.87 -8.14 -9.84
C ARG A 225 -3.03 -7.82 -8.89
N GLY A 226 -4.17 -7.43 -9.45
CA GLY A 226 -5.38 -7.18 -8.69
C GLY A 226 -5.97 -8.48 -8.13
N ILE A 227 -5.70 -8.77 -6.86
CA ILE A 227 -6.26 -9.92 -6.13
C ILE A 227 -6.96 -9.43 -4.87
N SER A 228 -8.02 -10.13 -4.48
CA SER A 228 -8.67 -9.93 -3.19
C SER A 228 -8.10 -10.88 -2.12
N LEU A 229 -7.49 -10.32 -1.08
CA LEU A 229 -7.03 -11.04 0.10
C LEU A 229 -8.06 -10.90 1.22
N TYR A 230 -8.57 -12.04 1.70
CA TYR A 230 -9.51 -12.12 2.80
C TYR A 230 -8.88 -12.84 3.99
N GLY A 231 -8.79 -12.18 5.13
CA GLY A 231 -8.47 -12.78 6.42
C GLY A 231 -9.72 -13.14 7.22
N GLY A 232 -9.51 -13.84 8.33
CA GLY A 232 -10.58 -14.20 9.26
C GLY A 232 -11.03 -15.65 9.22
N PHE A 233 -10.29 -16.53 8.57
CA PHE A 233 -10.67 -17.93 8.43
C PHE A 233 -10.08 -18.80 9.56
N ASP A 234 -10.82 -19.79 10.05
CA ASP A 234 -10.30 -20.82 10.97
C ASP A 234 -9.60 -21.98 10.23
N GLY A 235 -9.73 -22.03 8.90
CA GLY A 235 -9.13 -23.06 8.06
C GLY A 235 -10.05 -24.26 7.81
N SER A 236 -11.36 -24.10 7.99
CA SER A 236 -12.36 -25.14 7.74
C SER A 236 -13.52 -24.68 6.86
N GLU A 237 -13.58 -23.39 6.53
CA GLU A 237 -14.69 -22.78 5.81
C GLU A 237 -14.76 -23.22 4.34
N SER A 238 -15.99 -23.28 3.85
CA SER A 238 -16.32 -23.56 2.44
C SER A 238 -16.82 -22.32 1.69
N LEU A 239 -17.33 -21.32 2.41
CA LEU A 239 -17.90 -20.08 1.89
C LEU A 239 -17.27 -18.86 2.58
N ARG A 240 -17.06 -17.77 1.83
CA ARG A 240 -16.34 -16.58 2.30
C ARG A 240 -17.01 -15.93 3.50
N ASP A 241 -18.34 -15.91 3.49
CA ASP A 241 -19.16 -15.28 4.53
C ASP A 241 -19.20 -16.08 5.84
N GLN A 242 -18.54 -17.25 5.91
CA GLN A 242 -18.37 -18.02 7.14
C GLN A 242 -17.23 -17.48 8.01
N ARG A 243 -16.31 -16.70 7.45
CA ARG A 243 -15.16 -16.13 8.14
C ARG A 243 -15.60 -15.22 9.30
N ASP A 244 -14.81 -15.18 10.36
CA ASP A 244 -14.96 -14.26 11.48
C ASP A 244 -13.61 -13.59 11.75
N TRP A 245 -13.35 -12.48 11.07
CA TRP A 245 -12.09 -11.73 11.18
C TRP A 245 -11.83 -11.11 12.55
N LYS A 246 -12.83 -11.09 13.44
CA LYS A 246 -12.64 -10.63 14.82
C LYS A 246 -12.18 -11.77 15.73
N SER A 247 -12.70 -12.97 15.52
CA SER A 247 -12.36 -14.15 16.32
C SER A 247 -11.12 -14.88 15.81
N ASN A 248 -10.85 -14.82 14.50
CA ASN A 248 -9.79 -15.56 13.82
C ASN A 248 -8.79 -14.59 13.15
N PRO A 249 -8.02 -13.80 13.92
CA PRO A 249 -7.21 -12.71 13.36
C PRO A 249 -6.14 -13.22 12.39
N THR A 250 -6.12 -12.65 11.19
CA THR A 250 -5.04 -12.81 10.21
C THR A 250 -4.12 -11.60 10.28
N ILE A 251 -2.88 -11.81 10.71
CA ILE A 251 -1.91 -10.73 10.94
C ILE A 251 -0.77 -10.85 9.92
N LEU A 252 -0.58 -9.80 9.12
CA LEU A 252 0.59 -9.60 8.28
C LEU A 252 1.57 -8.68 9.03
N ASP A 253 2.71 -9.23 9.43
CA ASP A 253 3.72 -8.58 10.27
C ASP A 253 5.05 -8.43 9.53
N ALA A 254 5.38 -7.20 9.13
CA ALA A 254 6.61 -6.87 8.39
C ALA A 254 7.78 -6.43 9.29
N GLU A 255 7.67 -6.55 10.62
CA GLU A 255 8.71 -6.04 11.54
C GLU A 255 10.11 -6.63 11.25
N SER A 256 10.17 -7.91 10.85
CA SER A 256 11.44 -8.58 10.54
C SER A 256 11.99 -8.29 9.14
N SER A 257 11.17 -7.81 8.20
CA SER A 257 11.65 -7.47 6.86
C SER A 257 12.32 -6.10 6.84
N GLY A 258 11.90 -5.19 7.73
CA GLY A 258 12.27 -3.77 7.64
C GLY A 258 11.66 -3.10 6.41
N GLU A 259 10.65 -3.72 5.80
CA GLU A 259 9.94 -3.20 4.64
C GLU A 259 8.51 -2.80 5.04
N ARG A 260 7.77 -2.27 4.08
CA ARG A 260 6.33 -1.98 4.23
C ARG A 260 5.55 -3.28 4.36
N VAL A 261 4.37 -3.25 4.96
CA VAL A 261 3.52 -4.45 5.03
C VAL A 261 3.00 -4.83 3.65
N VAL A 262 2.43 -3.86 2.91
CA VAL A 262 1.88 -4.11 1.57
C VAL A 262 2.27 -3.00 0.59
N THR A 263 2.79 -3.38 -0.57
CA THR A 263 3.09 -2.48 -1.69
C THR A 263 2.18 -2.78 -2.88
N VAL A 264 1.50 -1.75 -3.38
CA VAL A 264 0.63 -1.81 -4.56
C VAL A 264 1.01 -0.68 -5.51
N ASN A 265 1.52 -1.03 -6.68
CA ASN A 265 2.04 -0.05 -7.63
C ASN A 265 1.54 -0.36 -9.04
N LYS A 266 0.86 0.60 -9.67
CA LYS A 266 0.40 0.50 -11.08
C LYS A 266 -0.49 -0.70 -11.38
N ILE A 267 -1.15 -1.25 -10.36
CA ILE A 267 -2.09 -2.37 -10.52
C ILE A 267 -3.47 -2.00 -9.96
N PRO A 268 -4.55 -2.27 -10.70
CA PRO A 268 -5.91 -2.05 -10.22
C PRO A 268 -6.45 -3.27 -9.48
N GLY A 269 -7.56 -3.11 -8.75
CA GLY A 269 -8.39 -4.22 -8.29
C GLY A 269 -7.89 -4.95 -7.05
N VAL A 270 -6.93 -4.41 -6.31
CA VAL A 270 -6.49 -5.01 -5.03
C VAL A 270 -7.54 -4.77 -3.95
N ARG A 271 -7.92 -5.82 -3.24
CA ARG A 271 -8.73 -5.73 -2.01
C ARG A 271 -7.99 -6.40 -0.86
N LEU A 272 -7.87 -5.70 0.26
CA LEU A 272 -7.46 -6.25 1.54
C LEU A 272 -8.66 -6.22 2.48
N ASP A 273 -9.06 -7.37 3.03
CA ASP A 273 -10.28 -7.48 3.85
C ASP A 273 -10.10 -8.36 5.09
N GLY A 274 -10.33 -7.80 6.28
CA GLY A 274 -10.25 -8.56 7.54
C GLY A 274 -8.82 -8.92 7.94
N LEU A 275 -7.86 -8.04 7.64
CA LEU A 275 -6.43 -8.23 7.92
C LEU A 275 -5.94 -7.22 8.98
N THR A 276 -5.03 -7.66 9.84
CA THR A 276 -4.17 -6.75 10.62
C THR A 276 -2.86 -6.55 9.88
N LEU A 277 -2.50 -5.30 9.56
CA LEU A 277 -1.28 -4.90 8.86
C LEU A 277 -0.38 -4.14 9.85
N THR A 278 0.75 -4.74 10.24
CA THR A 278 1.59 -4.23 11.33
C THR A 278 3.10 -4.41 11.08
N GLY A 279 3.92 -3.68 11.84
CA GLY A 279 5.37 -3.82 11.85
C GLY A 279 6.06 -3.25 10.61
N GLY A 280 5.31 -2.61 9.71
CA GLY A 280 5.84 -2.07 8.48
C GLY A 280 6.68 -0.81 8.67
N LYS A 281 7.78 -0.74 7.91
CA LYS A 281 8.74 0.37 7.94
C LYS A 281 9.05 0.87 6.53
N ALA A 282 9.02 2.20 6.38
CA ALA A 282 9.49 2.89 5.20
C ALA A 282 10.59 3.89 5.59
N ASP A 283 11.77 3.36 5.90
CA ASP A 283 12.98 4.09 6.30
C ASP A 283 14.19 3.76 5.41
N ASN A 284 13.97 3.01 4.33
CA ASN A 284 15.02 2.41 3.54
C ASN A 284 15.67 3.38 2.54
N GLY A 285 15.07 4.54 2.24
CA GLY A 285 15.54 5.47 1.20
C GLY A 285 16.34 6.68 1.69
N TRP A 286 17.08 7.33 0.77
CA TRP A 286 17.59 8.70 0.99
C TRP A 286 16.55 9.77 0.61
N SER A 287 15.64 9.42 -0.31
CA SER A 287 14.50 10.23 -0.77
C SER A 287 13.55 9.35 -1.60
N GLY A 288 12.33 9.81 -1.84
CA GLY A 288 11.41 9.16 -2.79
C GLY A 288 10.47 8.12 -2.14
N PRO A 289 9.96 7.14 -2.91
CA PRO A 289 8.94 6.20 -2.48
C PRO A 289 9.42 5.34 -1.29
N GLY A 290 10.73 5.06 -1.20
CA GLY A 290 11.43 4.35 -0.10
C GLY A 290 11.14 4.85 1.31
N LEU A 291 10.56 6.04 1.43
CA LEU A 291 10.25 6.72 2.68
C LEU A 291 8.74 6.79 3.00
N ARG A 292 7.90 6.06 2.26
CA ARG A 292 6.45 6.25 2.26
C ARG A 292 5.66 4.96 2.49
N GLY A 293 4.53 5.06 3.18
CA GLY A 293 3.54 3.97 3.28
C GLY A 293 4.00 2.80 4.14
N GLY A 294 4.35 3.07 5.41
CA GLY A 294 4.87 2.06 6.33
C GLY A 294 3.97 0.81 6.40
N GLY A 295 2.67 1.00 6.60
CA GLY A 295 1.69 -0.08 6.52
C GLY A 295 1.41 -0.45 5.07
N VAL A 296 0.77 0.45 4.33
CA VAL A 296 0.37 0.23 2.94
C VAL A 296 0.81 1.37 2.03
N TYR A 297 1.39 1.02 0.89
CA TYR A 297 1.78 1.97 -0.14
C TYR A 297 0.98 1.74 -1.41
N TYR A 298 0.26 2.78 -1.87
CA TYR A 298 -0.44 2.83 -3.15
C TYR A 298 0.14 3.92 -4.05
N ASN A 299 0.58 3.56 -5.25
CA ASN A 299 1.02 4.53 -6.26
C ASN A 299 0.46 4.19 -7.64
N GLU A 300 -0.22 5.16 -8.25
CA GLU A 300 -0.80 5.03 -9.61
C GLU A 300 -1.79 3.85 -9.72
N VAL A 301 -2.71 3.77 -8.75
CA VAL A 301 -3.65 2.65 -8.61
C VAL A 301 -5.06 3.10 -8.98
N GLU A 302 -5.63 2.51 -10.04
CA GLU A 302 -6.95 2.91 -10.56
C GLU A 302 -8.11 2.53 -9.63
N SER A 303 -7.94 1.49 -8.82
CA SER A 303 -8.88 1.09 -7.78
C SER A 303 -8.21 0.17 -6.75
N ALA A 304 -8.43 0.44 -5.47
CA ALA A 304 -8.13 -0.50 -4.39
C ALA A 304 -9.08 -0.33 -3.21
N THR A 305 -9.30 -1.40 -2.45
CA THR A 305 -10.16 -1.38 -1.26
C THR A 305 -9.44 -1.92 -0.02
N LEU A 306 -9.50 -1.18 1.07
CA LEU A 306 -9.21 -1.64 2.42
C LEU A 306 -10.55 -1.80 3.16
N ALA A 307 -10.87 -2.99 3.65
CA ALA A 307 -12.13 -3.26 4.34
C ALA A 307 -11.90 -4.03 5.64
N HIS A 308 -12.50 -3.60 6.75
CA HIS A 308 -12.38 -4.33 8.02
C HIS A 308 -10.93 -4.60 8.46
N CYS A 309 -10.01 -3.72 8.07
CA CYS A 309 -8.58 -3.89 8.35
C CYS A 309 -8.16 -3.08 9.57
N ASP A 310 -7.21 -3.64 10.31
CA ASP A 310 -6.47 -2.94 11.36
C ASP A 310 -5.07 -2.59 10.83
N ILE A 311 -4.81 -1.32 10.51
CA ILE A 311 -3.49 -0.82 10.11
C ILE A 311 -2.84 -0.19 11.34
N VAL A 312 -1.93 -0.94 11.98
CA VAL A 312 -1.47 -0.63 13.34
C VAL A 312 0.05 -0.62 13.48
N GLY A 313 0.59 0.36 14.20
CA GLY A 313 1.99 0.33 14.63
C GLY A 313 3.01 0.43 13.49
N ASN A 314 2.66 1.02 12.36
CA ASN A 314 3.54 1.16 11.21
C ASN A 314 4.25 2.52 11.19
N SER A 315 5.42 2.59 10.54
CA SER A 315 6.23 3.80 10.52
C SER A 315 6.81 4.13 9.14
N ALA A 316 6.89 5.42 8.83
CA ALA A 316 7.55 5.94 7.63
C ALA A 316 8.40 7.16 8.00
N ILE A 317 9.60 7.33 7.45
CA ILE A 317 10.38 8.55 7.70
C ILE A 317 9.78 9.75 6.95
N GLY A 318 9.17 9.52 5.79
CA GLY A 318 8.50 10.53 4.98
C GLY A 318 7.00 10.57 5.24
N GLU A 319 6.22 9.98 4.35
CA GLU A 319 4.78 10.21 4.27
C GLU A 319 3.96 8.92 4.45
N GLY A 320 2.83 8.99 5.17
CA GLY A 320 1.88 7.89 5.33
C GLY A 320 2.43 6.78 6.20
N GLY A 321 2.41 6.96 7.53
CA GLY A 321 2.86 5.93 8.47
C GLY A 321 2.02 4.68 8.34
N GLY A 322 0.70 4.83 8.41
CA GLY A 322 -0.27 3.77 8.18
C GLY A 322 -0.46 3.50 6.68
N VAL A 323 -0.99 4.48 5.94
CA VAL A 323 -1.25 4.34 4.50
C VAL A 323 -0.77 5.57 3.75
N TYR A 324 -0.07 5.32 2.65
CA TYR A 324 0.27 6.31 1.63
C TYR A 324 -0.52 6.02 0.35
N GLY A 325 -1.14 7.05 -0.23
CA GLY A 325 -1.82 6.97 -1.52
C GLY A 325 -1.47 8.13 -2.43
N ARG A 326 -0.92 7.84 -3.62
CA ARG A 326 -0.65 8.84 -4.65
C ARG A 326 -1.21 8.43 -5.99
N ILE A 327 -1.99 9.31 -6.62
CA ILE A 327 -2.72 8.99 -7.87
C ILE A 327 -3.44 7.64 -7.68
N ALA A 328 -4.14 7.51 -6.56
CA ALA A 328 -4.68 6.24 -6.07
C ALA A 328 -6.16 6.42 -5.71
N ASN A 329 -7.04 5.68 -6.38
CA ASN A 329 -8.46 5.69 -6.08
C ASN A 329 -8.78 4.62 -5.03
N LEU A 330 -8.82 5.05 -3.77
CA LEU A 330 -8.98 4.16 -2.62
C LEU A 330 -10.38 4.24 -2.04
N THR A 331 -10.91 3.08 -1.66
CA THR A 331 -12.04 2.97 -0.73
C THR A 331 -11.54 2.35 0.57
N ILE A 332 -11.70 3.05 1.69
CA ILE A 332 -11.34 2.57 3.02
C ILE A 332 -12.64 2.48 3.83
N ILE A 333 -13.02 1.28 4.27
CA ILE A 333 -14.30 1.04 4.91
C ILE A 333 -14.18 0.16 6.15
N ASP A 334 -14.80 0.59 7.24
CA ASP A 334 -14.82 -0.14 8.51
C ASP A 334 -13.41 -0.50 9.03
N CYS A 335 -12.42 0.36 8.76
CA CYS A 335 -11.02 0.14 9.14
C CYS A 335 -10.65 0.87 10.44
N ARG A 336 -9.63 0.36 11.13
CA ARG A 336 -8.94 1.04 12.23
C ARG A 336 -7.51 1.34 11.81
N ILE A 337 -7.11 2.61 11.85
CA ILE A 337 -5.77 3.08 11.49
C ILE A 337 -5.18 3.71 12.74
N THR A 338 -4.34 2.96 13.44
CA THR A 338 -3.96 3.32 14.80
C THR A 338 -2.47 3.22 15.09
N GLU A 339 -1.95 4.09 15.94
CA GLU A 339 -0.56 4.00 16.43
C GLU A 339 0.50 4.04 15.31
N ASN A 340 0.18 4.66 14.17
CA ASN A 340 1.12 4.80 13.07
C ASN A 340 1.90 6.12 13.18
N SER A 341 3.12 6.17 12.64
CA SER A 341 4.01 7.33 12.75
C SER A 341 4.65 7.74 11.43
N SER A 342 4.74 9.05 11.16
CA SER A 342 5.45 9.58 9.99
C SER A 342 5.94 11.03 10.12
N ASP A 343 6.55 11.63 9.09
CA ASP A 343 6.73 13.09 9.01
C ASP A 343 5.42 13.76 8.55
N GLY A 344 4.77 13.23 7.51
CA GLY A 344 3.46 13.70 7.03
C GLY A 344 2.42 12.59 7.00
N GLY A 345 1.24 12.80 7.60
CA GLY A 345 0.14 11.84 7.57
C GLY A 345 0.45 10.61 8.41
N GLY A 346 0.28 10.70 9.73
CA GLY A 346 0.60 9.61 10.66
C GLY A 346 -0.24 8.37 10.33
N GLY A 347 -1.56 8.55 10.30
CA GLY A 347 -2.51 7.55 9.82
C GLY A 347 -2.53 7.47 8.30
N LEU A 348 -2.94 8.55 7.65
CA LEU A 348 -3.12 8.63 6.18
C LEU A 348 -2.34 9.79 5.56
N TYR A 349 -1.67 9.52 4.44
CA TYR A 349 -1.17 10.56 3.54
C TYR A 349 -1.71 10.36 2.13
N ILE A 350 -2.42 11.34 1.61
CA ILE A 350 -3.08 11.29 0.30
C ILE A 350 -2.58 12.43 -0.60
N ASP A 351 -2.05 12.08 -1.78
CA ASP A 351 -1.51 13.01 -2.78
C ASP A 351 -2.17 12.80 -4.16
N ILE A 352 -2.62 13.89 -4.79
CA ILE A 352 -3.25 13.90 -6.13
C ILE A 352 -4.29 12.78 -6.26
N SER A 353 -5.20 12.66 -5.29
CA SER A 353 -6.19 11.56 -5.22
C SER A 353 -7.52 12.02 -4.62
N ALA A 354 -8.57 11.22 -4.78
CA ALA A 354 -9.90 11.50 -4.23
C ALA A 354 -10.53 10.25 -3.58
N PRO A 355 -9.90 9.67 -2.54
CA PRO A 355 -10.40 8.46 -1.90
C PRO A 355 -11.65 8.73 -1.03
N THR A 356 -12.40 7.66 -0.78
CA THR A 356 -13.55 7.66 0.14
C THR A 356 -13.23 6.83 1.37
N ILE A 357 -13.43 7.40 2.56
CA ILE A 357 -13.23 6.77 3.87
C ILE A 357 -14.57 6.72 4.61
N LEU A 358 -15.01 5.52 4.96
CA LEU A 358 -16.33 5.25 5.53
C LEU A 358 -16.21 4.47 6.84
N ASN A 359 -16.98 4.88 7.87
CA ASN A 359 -17.13 4.14 9.12
C ASN A 359 -15.79 3.74 9.77
N SER A 360 -14.75 4.54 9.57
CA SER A 360 -13.38 4.18 9.94
C SER A 360 -12.87 5.05 11.08
N THR A 361 -11.92 4.52 11.83
CA THR A 361 -11.32 5.18 12.99
C THR A 361 -9.83 5.42 12.74
N LEU A 362 -9.38 6.67 12.88
CA LEU A 362 -7.98 7.08 12.78
C LEU A 362 -7.57 7.63 14.15
N THR A 363 -6.89 6.81 14.97
CA THR A 363 -6.57 7.21 16.35
C THR A 363 -5.16 6.93 16.81
N ASN A 364 -4.66 7.72 17.76
CA ASN A 364 -3.31 7.57 18.32
C ASN A 364 -2.18 7.59 17.28
N ASN A 365 -2.39 8.20 16.12
CA ASN A 365 -1.34 8.34 15.12
C ASN A 365 -0.51 9.59 15.40
N SER A 366 0.76 9.56 15.00
CA SER A 366 1.72 10.62 15.25
C SER A 366 2.40 11.11 13.98
N ALA A 367 2.58 12.43 13.83
CA ALA A 367 3.30 13.00 12.69
C ALA A 367 3.99 14.33 13.00
N ARG A 368 4.71 14.91 12.04
CA ARG A 368 4.99 16.36 12.06
C ARG A 368 3.79 17.15 11.53
N TYR A 369 3.16 16.68 10.46
CA TYR A 369 1.99 17.29 9.85
C TYR A 369 0.87 16.28 9.65
N GLY A 370 -0.35 16.57 10.09
CA GLY A 370 -1.51 15.70 9.84
C GLY A 370 -1.44 14.38 10.60
N GLY A 371 -1.72 14.39 11.91
CA GLY A 371 -1.60 13.19 12.74
C GLY A 371 -2.54 12.08 12.28
N GLY A 372 -3.83 12.40 12.16
CA GLY A 372 -4.81 11.53 11.53
C GLY A 372 -4.59 11.46 10.01
N GLN A 373 -4.66 12.60 9.33
CA GLN A 373 -4.50 12.68 7.88
C GLN A 373 -3.75 13.93 7.40
N TYR A 374 -2.91 13.74 6.39
CA TYR A 374 -2.44 14.80 5.49
C TYR A 374 -3.07 14.60 4.10
N CYS A 375 -3.75 15.60 3.55
CA CYS A 375 -4.12 15.65 2.13
C CYS A 375 -3.41 16.78 1.36
N LEU A 376 -2.83 16.44 0.22
CA LEU A 376 -2.12 17.33 -0.69
C LEU A 376 -2.73 17.22 -2.09
N TYR A 377 -3.23 18.32 -2.66
CA TYR A 377 -3.93 18.31 -3.96
C TYR A 377 -5.00 17.21 -4.08
N SER A 378 -5.73 16.95 -2.99
CA SER A 378 -6.57 15.75 -2.85
C SER A 378 -7.92 16.03 -2.18
N ASP A 379 -9.00 15.76 -2.90
CA ASP A 379 -10.37 15.97 -2.45
C ASP A 379 -10.93 14.70 -1.80
N VAL A 380 -10.49 14.45 -0.56
CA VAL A 380 -10.84 13.25 0.22
C VAL A 380 -12.25 13.35 0.80
N ALA A 381 -13.02 12.26 0.76
CA ALA A 381 -14.35 12.18 1.39
C ALA A 381 -14.35 11.30 2.65
N PHE A 382 -14.79 11.83 3.79
CA PHE A 382 -15.02 11.07 5.03
C PHE A 382 -16.51 11.02 5.38
N ARG A 383 -16.98 9.85 5.81
CA ARG A 383 -18.33 9.69 6.34
C ARG A 383 -18.37 8.75 7.55
N ASN A 384 -19.04 9.16 8.62
CA ASN A 384 -19.20 8.37 9.85
C ASN A 384 -17.86 7.96 10.47
N CYS A 385 -16.85 8.82 10.39
CA CYS A 385 -15.50 8.50 10.85
C CYS A 385 -15.17 9.15 12.18
N VAL A 386 -14.24 8.54 12.91
CA VAL A 386 -13.67 9.08 14.15
C VAL A 386 -12.18 9.35 13.92
N ILE A 387 -11.76 10.59 14.15
CA ILE A 387 -10.37 11.03 14.06
C ILE A 387 -10.00 11.60 15.42
N ALA A 388 -9.32 10.81 16.26
CA ALA A 388 -9.10 11.21 17.64
C ALA A 388 -7.74 10.82 18.22
N ASP A 389 -7.33 11.52 19.28
CA ASP A 389 -6.08 11.24 20.01
C ASP A 389 -4.81 11.26 19.13
N ASN A 390 -4.85 11.91 17.97
CA ASN A 390 -3.68 12.01 17.10
C ASN A 390 -2.80 13.16 17.56
N THR A 391 -1.48 12.98 17.51
CA THR A 391 -0.51 13.94 18.03
C THR A 391 0.46 14.40 16.94
N VAL A 392 0.61 15.71 16.77
CA VAL A 392 1.59 16.28 15.84
C VAL A 392 2.56 17.25 16.51
N THR A 393 3.79 17.24 16.02
CA THR A 393 4.85 18.16 16.50
C THR A 393 4.80 19.55 15.87
N ASP A 394 4.04 19.74 14.77
CA ASP A 394 3.84 21.05 14.15
C ASP A 394 2.31 21.30 13.99
N ARG A 395 1.68 20.90 12.87
CA ARG A 395 0.32 21.37 12.54
C ARG A 395 -0.63 20.27 12.12
N GLY A 396 -1.92 20.50 12.40
CA GLY A 396 -3.01 19.62 11.95
C GLY A 396 -3.03 18.32 12.75
N GLY A 397 -3.43 18.36 14.02
CA GLY A 397 -3.48 17.15 14.86
C GLY A 397 -4.39 16.08 14.25
N GLY A 398 -5.63 16.45 13.92
CA GLY A 398 -6.53 15.60 13.14
C GLY A 398 -6.18 15.63 11.65
N PHE A 399 -6.31 16.80 11.04
CA PHE A 399 -6.15 17.01 9.59
C PHE A 399 -5.15 18.12 9.26
N TYR A 400 -4.29 17.85 8.29
CA TYR A 400 -3.53 18.85 7.55
C TYR A 400 -4.01 18.86 6.10
N ILE A 401 -4.62 19.98 5.68
CA ILE A 401 -5.24 20.16 4.37
C ILE A 401 -4.42 21.16 3.57
N ASP A 402 -3.76 20.72 2.49
CA ASP A 402 -2.98 21.60 1.60
C ASP A 402 -3.52 21.54 0.17
N LYS A 403 -4.01 22.67 -0.32
CA LYS A 403 -4.55 22.85 -1.68
C LYS A 403 -5.57 21.78 -2.04
N SER A 404 -6.47 21.49 -1.11
CA SER A 404 -7.34 20.32 -1.11
C SER A 404 -8.72 20.69 -0.58
N ASN A 405 -9.79 20.11 -1.10
CA ASN A 405 -11.17 20.42 -0.72
C ASN A 405 -11.87 19.16 -0.19
N PRO A 406 -11.46 18.64 0.98
CA PRO A 406 -12.08 17.44 1.51
C PRO A 406 -13.53 17.71 1.93
N THR A 407 -14.35 16.67 1.88
CA THR A 407 -15.73 16.68 2.36
C THR A 407 -15.88 15.71 3.52
N LEU A 408 -16.29 16.21 4.68
CA LEU A 408 -16.52 15.41 5.87
C LEU A 408 -18.00 15.47 6.25
N VAL A 409 -18.61 14.30 6.44
CA VAL A 409 -20.01 14.15 6.79
C VAL A 409 -20.15 13.27 8.02
N ASN A 410 -20.86 13.75 9.04
CA ASN A 410 -21.13 12.94 10.24
C ASN A 410 -19.85 12.39 10.89
N CYS A 411 -18.82 13.22 11.02
CA CYS A 411 -17.52 12.81 11.56
C CYS A 411 -17.25 13.44 12.92
N LEU A 412 -16.56 12.70 13.78
CA LEU A 412 -16.01 13.17 15.05
C LEU A 412 -14.51 13.43 14.87
N ILE A 413 -14.07 14.63 15.19
CA ILE A 413 -12.66 15.02 15.25
C ILE A 413 -12.39 15.49 16.67
N ALA A 414 -11.79 14.64 17.50
CA ALA A 414 -11.72 14.91 18.93
C ALA A 414 -10.33 14.69 19.52
N THR A 415 -10.01 15.38 20.61
CA THR A 415 -8.82 15.10 21.44
C THR A 415 -7.47 15.08 20.69
N ASN A 416 -7.41 15.66 19.49
CA ASN A 416 -6.17 15.73 18.72
C ASN A 416 -5.30 16.87 19.24
N LEU A 417 -3.99 16.63 19.29
CA LEU A 417 -2.99 17.55 19.83
C LEU A 417 -2.05 18.03 18.73
N ALA A 418 -1.98 19.34 18.53
CA ALA A 418 -0.96 20.00 17.73
C ALA A 418 -0.03 20.84 18.63
N MET A 419 1.27 20.59 18.55
CA MET A 419 2.25 21.35 19.33
C MET A 419 2.38 22.81 18.84
N GLU A 420 2.01 23.11 17.59
CA GLU A 420 1.93 24.48 17.07
C GLU A 420 0.47 24.89 16.86
N THR A 421 -0.15 24.59 15.72
CA THR A 421 -1.45 25.18 15.33
C THR A 421 -2.37 24.18 14.64
N GLY A 422 -3.68 24.41 14.67
CA GLY A 422 -4.64 23.51 14.01
C GLY A 422 -4.79 22.19 14.75
N GLY A 423 -5.33 22.22 15.97
CA GLY A 423 -5.47 21.02 16.80
C GLY A 423 -6.32 19.96 16.11
N ALA A 424 -7.51 20.33 15.68
CA ALA A 424 -8.37 19.49 14.86
C ALA A 424 -7.98 19.59 13.38
N VAL A 425 -7.92 20.81 12.83
CA VAL A 425 -7.72 21.04 11.40
C VAL A 425 -6.76 22.21 11.15
N PHE A 426 -5.77 22.01 10.29
CA PHE A 426 -4.99 23.05 9.64
C PHE A 426 -5.31 23.08 8.15
N THR A 427 -5.56 24.25 7.56
CA THR A 427 -5.86 24.40 6.12
C THR A 427 -4.96 25.44 5.45
N ASN A 428 -4.41 25.12 4.28
CA ASN A 428 -3.57 25.99 3.47
C ASN A 428 -4.05 26.02 2.00
N GLY A 429 -4.31 27.22 1.45
CA GLY A 429 -4.61 27.42 0.04
C GLY A 429 -5.79 26.61 -0.51
N SER A 430 -6.84 26.40 0.29
CA SER A 430 -7.96 25.50 -0.01
C SER A 430 -9.28 26.25 -0.09
N ASP A 431 -9.91 26.27 -1.27
CA ASP A 431 -11.03 27.17 -1.54
C ASP A 431 -12.37 26.68 -0.98
N HIS A 432 -12.59 25.37 -0.90
CA HIS A 432 -13.89 24.79 -0.54
C HIS A 432 -13.83 23.50 0.33
N PRO A 433 -13.03 23.40 1.40
CA PRO A 433 -13.21 22.31 2.37
C PRO A 433 -14.63 22.35 2.97
N MET A 434 -15.32 21.21 3.02
CA MET A 434 -16.71 21.12 3.48
C MET A 434 -16.82 20.21 4.72
N PHE A 435 -17.42 20.74 5.78
CA PHE A 435 -17.75 19.99 6.99
C PHE A 435 -19.26 20.06 7.22
N ASN A 436 -19.90 18.90 7.29
CA ASN A 436 -21.33 18.79 7.44
C ASN A 436 -21.68 17.81 8.56
N ASN A 437 -22.44 18.27 9.55
CA ASN A 437 -22.83 17.45 10.68
C ASN A 437 -21.61 16.86 11.42
N CYS A 438 -20.54 17.65 11.56
CA CYS A 438 -19.30 17.23 12.19
C CYS A 438 -19.18 17.79 13.61
N THR A 439 -18.59 17.02 14.51
CA THR A 439 -18.21 17.48 15.85
C THR A 439 -16.70 17.58 15.94
N LEU A 440 -16.19 18.78 16.21
CA LEU A 440 -14.78 19.07 16.47
C LEU A 440 -14.66 19.51 17.93
N ALA A 441 -14.22 18.61 18.81
CA ALA A 441 -14.28 18.83 20.25
C ALA A 441 -13.01 18.42 21.01
N ASP A 442 -12.67 19.17 22.05
CA ASP A 442 -11.51 18.91 22.92
C ASP A 442 -10.16 18.74 22.20
N ASN A 443 -10.05 19.26 20.98
CA ASN A 443 -8.76 19.35 20.31
C ASN A 443 -7.93 20.48 20.93
N ILE A 444 -6.61 20.36 20.82
CA ILE A 444 -5.66 21.27 21.48
C ILE A 444 -4.60 21.71 20.47
N ALA A 445 -4.40 23.03 20.38
CA ALA A 445 -3.24 23.64 19.74
C ALA A 445 -2.56 24.63 20.70
N THR A 446 -1.23 24.54 20.84
CA THR A 446 -0.46 25.41 21.75
C THR A 446 -0.45 26.87 21.31
N ASN A 447 -0.39 27.11 19.99
CA ASN A 447 -0.25 28.43 19.38
C ASN A 447 -1.52 28.88 18.61
N GLY A 448 -2.68 28.27 18.92
CA GLY A 448 -3.99 28.71 18.43
C GLY A 448 -4.60 27.85 17.34
N GLY A 449 -5.89 28.07 17.08
CA GLY A 449 -6.69 27.31 16.11
C GLY A 449 -6.92 25.87 16.58
N SER A 450 -7.38 25.67 17.82
CA SER A 450 -7.65 24.34 18.34
C SER A 450 -8.69 23.59 17.51
N GLY A 451 -9.73 24.28 17.01
CA GLY A 451 -10.63 23.73 16.00
C GLY A 451 -10.02 23.86 14.60
N PHE A 452 -9.84 25.10 14.14
CA PHE A 452 -9.34 25.43 12.81
C PHE A 452 -8.22 26.47 12.86
N MET A 453 -7.14 26.18 12.14
CA MET A 453 -6.14 27.16 11.72
C MET A 453 -6.18 27.34 10.20
N ILE A 454 -6.42 28.56 9.73
CA ILE A 454 -6.76 28.86 8.34
C ILE A 454 -5.74 29.79 7.70
N PHE A 455 -5.11 29.31 6.63
CA PHE A 455 -4.15 30.06 5.82
C PHE A 455 -4.60 30.09 4.36
N GLY A 456 -5.16 31.21 3.91
CA GLY A 456 -5.61 31.40 2.53
C GLY A 456 -6.65 30.37 2.09
N SER A 457 -7.55 29.99 2.99
CA SER A 457 -8.58 28.97 2.74
C SER A 457 -9.96 29.46 3.19
N SER A 458 -11.02 28.84 2.67
CA SER A 458 -12.41 29.18 2.98
C SER A 458 -13.26 27.92 3.26
N PRO A 459 -13.05 27.25 4.42
CA PRO A 459 -13.86 26.10 4.78
C PRO A 459 -15.32 26.50 5.03
N LYS A 460 -16.26 25.62 4.68
CA LYS A 460 -17.67 25.78 5.01
C LYS A 460 -18.10 24.75 6.05
N LEU A 461 -18.71 25.23 7.12
CA LEU A 461 -19.20 24.44 8.24
C LEU A 461 -20.72 24.57 8.30
N VAL A 462 -21.42 23.44 8.19
CA VAL A 462 -22.89 23.37 8.29
C VAL A 462 -23.26 22.30 9.30
N ASN A 463 -24.18 22.59 10.22
CA ASN A 463 -24.62 21.64 11.24
C ASN A 463 -23.46 21.13 12.12
N CYS A 464 -22.40 21.92 12.28
CA CYS A 464 -21.21 21.50 13.00
C CYS A 464 -21.23 21.96 14.45
N ILE A 465 -20.49 21.25 15.30
CA ILE A 465 -20.13 21.69 16.64
C ILE A 465 -18.61 21.89 16.67
N VAL A 466 -18.15 23.08 17.05
CA VAL A 466 -16.73 23.42 17.23
C VAL A 466 -16.55 23.91 18.66
N TRP A 467 -16.02 23.03 19.51
CA TRP A 467 -15.95 23.23 20.96
C TRP A 467 -14.66 22.63 21.56
N ASN A 468 -13.57 23.37 21.48
CA ASN A 468 -12.22 22.93 21.78
C ASN A 468 -11.58 23.74 22.93
N SER A 469 -10.31 23.42 23.24
CA SER A 469 -9.64 23.89 24.45
C SER A 469 -9.12 25.33 24.40
N THR A 470 -8.74 25.85 23.23
CA THR A 470 -8.23 27.22 23.03
C THR A 470 -8.99 27.94 21.89
N ASP A 471 -8.43 29.01 21.31
CA ASP A 471 -9.04 29.75 20.19
C ASP A 471 -9.57 28.79 19.12
N GLU A 472 -10.89 28.76 18.94
CA GLU A 472 -11.56 27.74 18.12
C GLU A 472 -11.14 27.84 16.66
N ILE A 473 -11.25 29.04 16.10
CA ILE A 473 -11.03 29.32 14.69
C ILE A 473 -10.08 30.51 14.60
N VAL A 474 -8.92 30.30 14.01
CA VAL A 474 -7.93 31.35 13.75
C VAL A 474 -7.74 31.48 12.23
N VAL A 475 -7.89 32.71 11.73
CA VAL A 475 -7.69 33.04 10.32
C VAL A 475 -6.47 33.95 10.22
N GLU A 476 -5.37 33.40 9.69
CA GLU A 476 -4.14 34.16 9.45
C GLU A 476 -4.22 34.95 8.14
N THR A 477 -4.74 34.31 7.09
CA THR A 477 -4.91 34.91 5.77
C THR A 477 -6.16 34.37 5.08
N GLY A 478 -6.78 35.16 4.20
CA GLY A 478 -8.01 34.80 3.49
C GLY A 478 -9.29 35.31 4.16
N GLU A 479 -10.44 34.91 3.61
CA GLU A 479 -11.78 35.35 4.07
C GLU A 479 -12.27 34.58 5.33
N GLY A 480 -11.63 33.47 5.68
CA GLY A 480 -12.05 32.62 6.79
C GLY A 480 -13.23 31.70 6.43
N PRO A 481 -13.79 30.98 7.43
CA PRO A 481 -14.85 30.03 7.19
C PRO A 481 -16.22 30.67 7.05
N VAL A 482 -17.06 30.04 6.23
CA VAL A 482 -18.51 30.24 6.23
C VAL A 482 -19.14 29.28 7.22
N VAL A 483 -19.81 29.79 8.25
CA VAL A 483 -20.42 28.99 9.31
C VAL A 483 -21.93 29.20 9.30
N GLU A 484 -22.69 28.10 9.20
CA GLU A 484 -24.15 28.11 9.13
C GLU A 484 -24.71 27.00 10.03
N PHE A 485 -25.81 27.28 10.74
CA PHE A 485 -26.57 26.30 11.56
C PHE A 485 -25.69 25.47 12.50
N SER A 486 -24.66 26.10 13.07
CA SER A 486 -23.60 25.42 13.80
C SER A 486 -23.47 25.98 15.22
N CYS A 487 -22.83 25.24 16.12
CA CYS A 487 -22.46 25.70 17.45
C CYS A 487 -20.96 25.95 17.50
N VAL A 488 -20.54 27.19 17.69
CA VAL A 488 -19.11 27.58 17.73
C VAL A 488 -18.87 28.44 18.95
N ARG A 489 -17.94 28.01 19.80
CA ARG A 489 -17.56 28.76 21.00
C ARG A 489 -16.96 30.11 20.63
N GLY A 490 -17.32 31.16 21.36
CA GLY A 490 -16.72 32.48 21.23
C GLY A 490 -17.46 33.43 20.28
N GLY A 491 -18.72 33.12 19.96
CA GLY A 491 -19.64 34.07 19.31
C GLY A 491 -19.37 34.31 17.84
N TYR A 492 -19.00 33.26 17.09
CA TYR A 492 -18.68 33.36 15.66
C TYR A 492 -19.89 33.85 14.84
N GLU A 493 -19.64 34.74 13.87
CA GLU A 493 -20.70 35.29 13.02
C GLU A 493 -21.12 34.31 11.93
N GLY A 494 -22.43 34.20 11.68
CA GLY A 494 -22.97 33.34 10.64
C GLY A 494 -24.48 33.20 10.72
N GLU A 495 -25.06 32.48 9.75
CA GLU A 495 -26.49 32.19 9.76
C GLU A 495 -26.80 31.14 10.84
N SER A 496 -27.67 31.47 11.80
CA SER A 496 -28.12 30.55 12.85
C SER A 496 -26.97 29.88 13.63
N VAL A 497 -25.94 30.65 13.99
CA VAL A 497 -24.80 30.16 14.78
C VAL A 497 -25.06 30.33 16.28
N LEU A 498 -24.91 29.25 17.04
CA LEU A 498 -25.03 29.23 18.50
C LEU A 498 -23.66 29.41 19.16
N ASP A 499 -23.63 30.19 20.24
CA ASP A 499 -22.52 30.21 21.21
C ASP A 499 -23.07 29.78 22.57
N ALA A 500 -23.22 28.47 22.73
CA ALA A 500 -23.74 27.85 23.95
C ALA A 500 -23.07 26.50 24.17
N VAL A 501 -22.84 26.13 25.43
CA VAL A 501 -22.19 24.87 25.78
C VAL A 501 -22.98 23.69 25.17
N PRO A 502 -22.36 22.81 24.35
CA PRO A 502 -23.06 21.70 23.70
C PRO A 502 -23.65 20.67 24.66
N LEU A 503 -23.15 20.60 25.91
CA LEU A 503 -23.57 19.61 26.91
C LEU A 503 -23.38 18.16 26.40
N PHE A 504 -22.14 17.80 26.07
CA PHE A 504 -21.77 16.40 25.82
C PHE A 504 -22.01 15.52 27.05
N ILE A 505 -22.33 14.23 26.86
CA ILE A 505 -22.66 13.30 27.94
C ILE A 505 -21.45 13.00 28.83
N ASP A 506 -20.33 12.57 28.25
CA ASP A 506 -19.11 12.22 29.00
C ASP A 506 -17.85 12.35 28.10
N PRO A 507 -17.44 13.59 27.77
CA PRO A 507 -16.34 13.83 26.83
C PRO A 507 -14.98 13.31 27.34
N ASP A 508 -14.76 13.28 28.66
CA ASP A 508 -13.54 12.72 29.27
C ASP A 508 -13.38 11.21 29.00
N MET A 509 -14.48 10.52 28.70
CA MET A 509 -14.53 9.11 28.31
C MET A 509 -14.76 8.91 26.80
N GLY A 510 -14.70 9.98 26.01
CA GLY A 510 -14.91 9.96 24.56
C GLY A 510 -16.38 9.93 24.11
N ASP A 511 -17.34 10.16 25.01
CA ASP A 511 -18.77 10.22 24.68
C ASP A 511 -19.21 11.66 24.35
N PHE A 512 -19.09 12.00 23.08
CA PHE A 512 -19.52 13.29 22.50
C PHE A 512 -20.99 13.31 22.06
N ASN A 513 -21.82 12.36 22.50
CA ASN A 513 -23.27 12.47 22.28
C ASN A 513 -23.83 13.66 23.08
N LEU A 514 -24.88 14.30 22.56
CA LEU A 514 -25.52 15.43 23.22
C LEU A 514 -26.45 14.96 24.34
N HIS A 515 -26.35 15.60 25.51
CA HIS A 515 -27.34 15.45 26.56
C HIS A 515 -28.72 15.96 26.08
N PRO A 516 -29.86 15.36 26.48
CA PRO A 516 -31.21 15.77 26.04
C PRO A 516 -31.61 17.24 26.26
N ASN A 517 -30.85 17.98 27.07
CA ASN A 517 -31.06 19.40 27.35
C ASN A 517 -30.08 20.31 26.59
N SER A 518 -29.31 19.74 25.66
CA SER A 518 -28.35 20.49 24.85
C SER A 518 -29.05 21.57 24.04
N PRO A 519 -28.50 22.79 23.99
CA PRO A 519 -28.99 23.84 23.09
C PRO A 519 -28.77 23.50 21.61
N CYS A 520 -27.92 22.51 21.30
CA CYS A 520 -27.63 22.08 19.94
C CYS A 520 -28.68 21.09 19.38
N ILE A 521 -29.55 20.54 20.24
CA ILE A 521 -30.66 19.68 19.79
C ILE A 521 -31.67 20.51 18.99
N ASP A 522 -32.08 19.98 17.84
CA ASP A 522 -33.04 20.59 16.90
C ASP A 522 -32.62 21.98 16.36
N ALA A 523 -31.32 22.32 16.42
CA ALA A 523 -30.79 23.61 15.95
C ALA A 523 -30.21 23.58 14.51
N GLY A 524 -30.04 22.39 13.92
CA GLY A 524 -29.46 22.22 12.60
C GLY A 524 -30.43 22.50 11.44
N ASN A 525 -29.88 22.70 10.24
CA ASN A 525 -30.61 22.77 8.99
C ASN A 525 -30.98 21.36 8.50
N PRO A 526 -32.29 21.01 8.42
CA PRO A 526 -32.73 19.68 8.02
C PRO A 526 -32.49 19.39 6.52
N ASP A 527 -32.40 20.41 5.67
CA ASP A 527 -32.24 20.23 4.22
C ASP A 527 -30.80 19.84 3.82
N MET A 528 -29.86 19.94 4.75
CA MET A 528 -28.44 19.66 4.55
C MET A 528 -27.96 18.39 5.29
N ALA A 529 -28.85 17.65 5.96
CA ALA A 529 -28.44 16.63 6.93
C ALA A 529 -28.00 15.25 6.38
N PHE A 530 -28.06 14.96 5.06
CA PHE A 530 -27.99 13.55 4.59
C PHE A 530 -27.32 13.22 3.25
N TYR A 531 -26.47 14.08 2.66
CA TYR A 531 -25.70 13.67 1.48
C TYR A 531 -24.44 12.89 1.86
#